data_AF-A0A7S0D9T1-F1
#
_entry.id   AF-A0A7S0D9T1-F1
#
_cell.length_a   1.000
_cell.length_b   1.000
_cell.length_c   1.000
_cell.angle_alpha   90.00
_cell.angle_beta   90.00
_cell.angle_gamma   90.00
#
_symmetry.space_group_name_H-M   'P 1'
#
loop_
_entity.id
_entity.type
_entity.pdbx_description
1 polymer ?
#
loop_
_entity_poly.entity_id
_entity_poly.type
_entity_poly.pdbx_seq_one_letter_code
_entity_poly.pdbx_strand_id
1 'polypeptide(L)'
;GVKKMRVTRKVNATNSSNAQFTDGPDYRVGPGSAMMREVSEIIEFEVKPGWRAGTKLTFAGKGDEVPGSPGRANDLVVVIEQKPHVNFTRENDHLIARVRSIPLQQALCGVKLTLPGIDGAPVSVSFG
;
A
#
# COMPACT_ATOMS: atom_id res chain seq x y z
N GLY A 1 -8.49 10.45 0.97
CA GLY A 1 -8.93 10.00 -0.37
C GLY A 1 -8.90 8.49 -0.44
N VAL A 2 -9.95 7.86 -0.96
CA VAL A 2 -10.08 6.39 -0.98
C VAL A 2 -9.13 5.78 -2.00
N LYS A 3 -8.40 4.73 -1.59
CA LYS A 3 -7.55 3.89 -2.43
C LYS A 3 -8.04 2.46 -2.37
N LYS A 4 -7.84 1.74 -3.47
CA LYS A 4 -8.15 0.32 -3.59
C LYS A 4 -6.89 -0.43 -3.96
N MET A 5 -6.69 -1.60 -3.37
CA MET A 5 -5.59 -2.48 -3.66
C MET A 5 -6.11 -3.90 -3.81
N ARG A 6 -5.73 -4.58 -4.90
CA ARG A 6 -5.99 -6.01 -5.06
C ARG A 6 -4.91 -6.80 -4.34
N VAL A 7 -5.32 -7.70 -3.45
CA VAL A 7 -4.45 -8.61 -2.72
C VAL A 7 -4.78 -10.02 -3.14
N THR A 8 -3.76 -10.80 -3.50
CA THR A 8 -3.88 -12.24 -3.71
C THR A 8 -3.19 -12.94 -2.54
N ARG A 9 -3.91 -13.86 -1.91
CA ARG A 9 -3.43 -14.63 -0.73
C ARG A 9 -3.67 -16.12 -0.89
N LYS A 10 -2.87 -16.93 -0.22
CA LYS A 10 -3.00 -18.38 -0.15
C LYS A 10 -3.84 -18.78 1.06
N VAL A 11 -4.86 -19.60 0.85
CA VAL A 11 -5.76 -20.14 1.88
C VAL A 11 -5.80 -21.67 1.81
N ASN A 12 -6.11 -22.33 2.91
CA ASN A 12 -6.27 -23.78 2.93
C ASN A 12 -7.45 -24.19 2.03
N ALA A 13 -7.25 -25.22 1.21
CA ALA A 13 -8.32 -25.85 0.46
C ALA A 13 -9.06 -26.81 1.40
N THR A 14 -10.35 -26.55 1.67
CA THR A 14 -11.19 -27.52 2.38
C THR A 14 -11.58 -28.62 1.41
N ASN A 15 -11.06 -29.84 1.58
CA ASN A 15 -11.62 -31.01 0.93
C ASN A 15 -12.98 -31.31 1.58
N SER A 16 -14.07 -30.97 0.89
CA SER A 16 -15.41 -31.45 1.21
C SER A 16 -15.65 -32.82 0.59
N SER A 17 -14.72 -33.76 0.77
CA SER A 17 -14.94 -35.17 0.48
C SER A 17 -14.89 -35.93 1.78
N ASN A 18 -16.01 -36.62 2.09
CA ASN A 18 -16.14 -37.57 3.18
C ASN A 18 -14.83 -38.37 3.36
N ALA A 19 -14.15 -38.18 4.48
CA ALA A 19 -13.14 -39.13 4.93
C ALA A 19 -13.88 -40.42 5.28
N GLN A 20 -13.99 -41.34 4.31
CA GLN A 20 -14.44 -42.69 4.58
C GLN A 20 -13.42 -43.36 5.50
N PHE A 21 -13.90 -43.63 6.72
CA PHE A 21 -13.25 -44.44 7.73
C PHE A 21 -12.94 -45.83 7.14
N THR A 22 -11.67 -46.15 6.95
CA THR A 22 -11.21 -47.50 6.56
C THR A 22 -10.61 -48.18 7.78
N ASP A 23 -11.25 -49.25 8.26
CA ASP A 23 -10.71 -50.14 9.29
C ASP A 23 -9.52 -50.93 8.71
N GLY A 24 -8.29 -50.54 9.04
CA GLY A 24 -7.05 -51.22 8.63
C GLY A 24 -5.84 -50.79 9.47
N PRO A 25 -4.82 -51.67 9.67
CA PRO A 25 -3.84 -51.50 10.74
C PRO A 25 -2.87 -50.35 10.46
N ASP A 26 -2.78 -49.44 11.44
CA ASP A 26 -1.86 -48.31 11.64
C ASP A 26 -0.71 -48.15 10.62
N TYR A 27 -1.01 -47.55 9.47
CA TYR A 27 0.00 -46.75 8.76
C TYR A 27 -0.14 -45.31 9.27
N ARG A 28 0.89 -44.83 9.99
CA ARG A 28 0.96 -43.43 10.42
C ARG A 28 0.98 -42.54 9.18
N VAL A 29 -0.17 -41.94 8.86
CA VAL A 29 -0.25 -40.83 7.91
C VAL A 29 0.63 -39.69 8.43
N GLY A 30 1.81 -39.53 7.84
CA GLY A 30 2.60 -38.31 8.00
C GLY A 30 1.76 -37.11 7.57
N PRO A 31 2.04 -35.89 8.08
CA PRO A 31 1.24 -34.73 7.77
C PRO A 31 1.23 -34.51 6.25
N GLY A 32 0.11 -34.86 5.62
CA GLY A 32 -0.10 -34.63 4.20
C GLY A 32 0.11 -33.15 3.91
N SER A 33 0.86 -32.84 2.86
CA SER A 33 1.06 -31.46 2.42
C SER A 33 -0.32 -30.80 2.30
N ALA A 34 -0.59 -29.82 3.15
CA ALA A 34 -1.88 -29.15 3.15
C ALA A 34 -2.09 -28.48 1.79
N MET A 35 -3.16 -28.84 1.10
CA MET A 35 -3.48 -28.27 -0.19
C MET A 35 -3.88 -26.80 -0.01
N MET A 36 -3.19 -25.90 -0.69
CA MET A 36 -3.44 -24.45 -0.64
C MET A 36 -4.05 -23.98 -1.96
N ARG A 37 -4.90 -22.96 -1.92
CA ARG A 37 -5.47 -22.29 -3.10
C ARG A 37 -5.27 -20.78 -3.01
N GLU A 38 -5.24 -20.11 -4.15
CA GLU A 38 -5.16 -18.65 -4.20
C GLU A 38 -6.55 -18.01 -4.22
N VAL A 39 -6.72 -16.93 -3.47
CA VAL A 39 -7.92 -16.11 -3.42
C VAL A 39 -7.51 -14.65 -3.56
N SER A 40 -8.24 -13.91 -4.38
CA SER A 40 -8.04 -12.47 -4.54
C SER A 40 -9.17 -11.67 -3.91
N GLU A 41 -8.81 -10.55 -3.27
CA GLU A 41 -9.73 -9.63 -2.62
C GLU A 41 -9.30 -8.19 -2.92
N ILE A 42 -10.28 -7.28 -3.02
CA ILE A 42 -10.01 -5.84 -3.11
C ILE A 42 -10.13 -5.26 -1.70
N ILE A 43 -9.04 -4.67 -1.22
CA ILE A 43 -9.01 -3.93 0.04
C ILE A 43 -9.11 -2.45 -0.27
N GLU A 44 -10.11 -1.80 0.32
CA GLU A 44 -10.30 -0.36 0.25
C GLU A 44 -9.84 0.29 1.54
N PHE A 45 -9.11 1.40 1.43
CA PHE A 45 -8.68 2.17 2.58
C PHE A 45 -8.68 3.66 2.28
N GLU A 46 -8.96 4.46 3.30
CA GLU A 46 -8.90 5.90 3.20
C GLU A 46 -7.51 6.42 3.56
N VAL A 47 -6.86 7.10 2.61
CA VAL A 47 -5.64 7.85 2.89
C VAL A 47 -6.00 9.11 3.66
N LYS A 48 -5.57 9.18 4.92
CA LYS A 48 -5.78 10.36 5.77
C LYS A 48 -4.81 11.50 5.42
N PRO A 49 -5.24 12.76 5.53
CA PRO A 49 -4.34 13.91 5.36
C PRO A 49 -3.13 13.83 6.29
N GLY A 50 -1.96 14.24 5.78
CA GLY A 50 -0.74 14.32 6.57
C GLY A 50 0.05 13.02 6.74
N TRP A 51 -0.47 11.87 6.29
CA TRP A 51 0.31 10.63 6.29
C TRP A 51 1.63 10.77 5.55
N ARG A 52 2.68 10.24 6.18
CA ARG A 52 4.07 10.33 5.71
C ARG A 52 4.50 9.00 5.10
N ALA A 53 5.55 9.05 4.28
CA ALA A 53 6.20 7.82 3.84
C ALA A 53 6.62 6.98 5.06
N GLY A 54 6.45 5.67 4.99
CA GLY A 54 6.69 4.75 6.10
C GLY A 54 5.51 4.51 7.03
N THR A 55 4.39 5.24 6.89
CA THR A 55 3.16 4.97 7.66
C THR A 55 2.67 3.56 7.36
N LYS A 56 2.45 2.75 8.40
CA LYS A 56 2.04 1.35 8.30
C LYS A 56 0.53 1.18 8.54
N LEU A 57 -0.12 0.42 7.68
CA LEU A 57 -1.51 0.00 7.82
C LEU A 57 -1.56 -1.51 7.96
N THR A 58 -2.11 -1.99 9.07
CA THR A 58 -2.25 -3.41 9.35
C THR A 58 -3.68 -3.86 9.14
N PHE A 59 -3.89 -4.85 8.27
CA PHE A 59 -5.16 -5.48 8.01
C PHE A 59 -5.13 -6.89 8.59
N ALA A 60 -5.80 -7.07 9.73
CA ALA A 60 -5.78 -8.32 10.49
C ALA A 60 -6.36 -9.49 9.69
N GLY A 61 -5.65 -10.62 9.67
CA GLY A 61 -6.11 -11.85 9.00
C GLY A 61 -6.30 -11.74 7.48
N LYS A 62 -5.72 -10.71 6.84
CA LYS A 62 -5.76 -10.50 5.38
C LYS A 62 -4.50 -10.99 4.66
N GLY A 63 -3.55 -11.57 5.38
CA GLY A 63 -2.39 -12.27 4.81
C GLY A 63 -2.71 -13.72 4.46
N ASP A 64 -1.65 -14.50 4.21
CA ASP A 64 -1.74 -15.92 3.90
C ASP A 64 -2.16 -16.73 5.13
N GLU A 65 -2.93 -17.79 4.90
CA GLU A 65 -3.20 -18.80 5.93
C GLU A 65 -2.01 -19.72 6.14
N VAL A 66 -1.86 -20.18 7.38
CA VAL A 66 -0.89 -21.21 7.72
C VAL A 66 -1.34 -22.54 7.10
N PRO A 67 -0.48 -23.24 6.34
CA PRO A 67 -0.80 -24.55 5.80
C PRO A 67 -1.20 -25.54 6.90
N GLY A 68 -2.33 -26.23 6.71
CA GLY A 68 -2.87 -27.20 7.65
C GLY A 68 -3.61 -26.59 8.84
N SER A 69 -3.80 -25.27 8.87
CA SER A 69 -4.57 -24.57 9.91
C SER A 69 -5.60 -23.62 9.28
N PRO A 70 -6.73 -24.15 8.78
CA PRO A 70 -7.80 -23.35 8.17
C PRO A 70 -8.27 -22.24 9.12
N GLY A 71 -8.44 -21.02 8.59
CA GLY A 71 -8.90 -19.87 9.37
C GLY A 71 -7.81 -19.16 10.20
N ARG A 72 -6.58 -19.70 10.27
CA ARG A 72 -5.44 -19.00 10.90
C ARG A 72 -4.64 -18.25 9.83
N ALA A 73 -5.08 -17.03 9.53
CA ALA A 73 -4.40 -16.12 8.60
C ALA A 73 -3.44 -15.16 9.31
N ASN A 74 -2.35 -14.81 8.63
CA ASN A 74 -1.44 -13.75 9.04
C ASN A 74 -2.01 -12.37 8.72
N ASP A 75 -1.35 -11.32 9.20
CA ASP A 75 -1.74 -9.93 8.93
C ASP A 75 -1.08 -9.41 7.64
N LEU A 76 -1.81 -8.57 6.92
CA LEU A 76 -1.25 -7.81 5.80
C LEU A 76 -0.81 -6.43 6.30
N VAL A 77 0.48 -6.12 6.17
CA VAL A 77 1.01 -4.79 6.49
C VAL A 77 1.32 -4.04 5.20
N VAL A 78 0.66 -2.92 5.00
CA VAL A 78 0.88 -2.00 3.88
C VAL A 78 1.68 -0.81 4.36
N VAL A 79 2.77 -0.49 3.67
CA VAL A 79 3.59 0.70 3.94
C VAL A 79 3.28 1.76 2.89
N ILE A 80 3.01 2.97 3.36
CA ILE A 80 2.74 4.09 2.47
C ILE A 80 4.06 4.64 1.95
N GLU A 81 4.14 4.80 0.63
CA GLU A 81 5.27 5.44 -0.04
C GLU A 81 4.84 6.77 -0.68
N GLN A 82 5.79 7.71 -0.72
CA GLN A 82 5.57 8.99 -1.37
C GLN A 82 5.93 8.89 -2.85
N LYS A 83 4.95 9.13 -3.71
CA LYS A 83 5.18 9.24 -5.17
C LYS A 83 5.91 10.55 -5.48
N PRO A 84 6.97 10.54 -6.32
CA PRO A 84 7.61 11.76 -6.80
C PRO A 84 6.60 12.67 -7.53
N HIS A 85 6.67 13.97 -7.25
CA HIS A 85 5.83 14.99 -7.90
C HIS A 85 6.70 15.93 -8.73
N VAL A 86 6.16 16.42 -9.86
CA VAL A 86 6.92 17.22 -10.84
C VAL A 86 7.44 18.53 -10.24
N ASN A 87 6.59 19.20 -9.46
CA ASN A 87 6.87 20.56 -8.97
C ASN A 87 7.27 20.62 -7.49
N PHE A 88 6.94 19.57 -6.71
CA PHE A 88 7.03 19.63 -5.25
C PHE A 88 7.78 18.41 -4.72
N THR A 89 8.68 18.66 -3.78
CA THR A 89 9.24 17.63 -2.91
C THR A 89 8.75 17.90 -1.50
N ARG A 90 8.20 16.89 -0.83
CA ARG A 90 7.80 17.01 0.58
C ARG A 90 9.04 16.86 1.47
N GLU A 91 9.19 17.79 2.40
CA GLU A 91 10.16 17.70 3.50
C GLU A 91 9.40 17.95 4.80
N ASN A 92 9.19 16.89 5.58
CA ASN A 92 8.35 16.92 6.78
C ASN A 92 6.94 17.44 6.51
N ASP A 93 6.58 18.60 7.06
CA ASP A 93 5.28 19.25 6.88
C ASP A 93 5.33 20.40 5.87
N HIS A 94 6.46 20.53 5.17
CA HIS A 94 6.69 21.54 4.14
C HIS A 94 6.66 20.93 2.73
N LEU A 95 6.21 21.74 1.77
CA LEU A 95 6.32 21.47 0.35
C LEU A 95 7.39 22.39 -0.23
N ILE A 96 8.42 21.80 -0.81
CA ILE A 96 9.54 22.51 -1.42
C ILE A 96 9.36 22.51 -2.93
N ALA A 97 9.25 23.70 -3.52
CA ALA A 97 9.32 23.91 -4.95
C ALA A 97 10.72 24.39 -5.34
N ARG A 98 11.38 23.69 -6.27
CA ARG A 98 12.69 24.08 -6.80
C ARG A 98 12.54 24.63 -8.21
N VAL A 99 12.67 25.94 -8.34
CA VAL A 99 12.66 26.64 -9.63
C VAL A 99 14.07 26.52 -10.22
N ARG A 100 14.22 25.78 -11.32
CA ARG A 100 15.55 25.42 -11.86
C ARG A 100 16.29 26.59 -12.50
N SER A 101 15.57 27.56 -13.07
CA SER A 101 16.18 28.67 -13.80
C SER A 101 15.33 29.92 -13.67
N ILE A 102 15.96 31.02 -13.27
CA ILE A 102 15.39 32.36 -13.32
C ILE A 102 16.41 33.24 -14.06
N PRO A 103 16.00 34.05 -15.04
CA PRO A 103 16.89 35.01 -15.69
C PRO A 103 17.50 35.98 -14.67
N LEU A 104 18.79 36.31 -14.82
CA LEU A 104 19.48 37.24 -13.90
C LEU A 104 18.75 38.57 -13.77
N GLN A 105 18.22 39.12 -14.86
CA GLN A 105 17.42 40.34 -14.84
C GLN A 105 16.21 40.23 -13.91
N GLN A 106 15.48 39.11 -13.95
CA GLN A 106 14.34 38.87 -13.07
C GLN A 106 14.79 38.65 -11.62
N ALA A 107 15.96 38.02 -11.40
CA ALA A 107 16.51 37.85 -10.06
C ALA A 107 16.90 39.21 -9.42
N LEU A 108 17.33 40.19 -10.21
CA LEU A 108 17.77 41.52 -9.73
C LEU A 108 16.65 42.57 -9.71
N CYS A 109 15.76 42.57 -10.69
CA CYS A 109 14.71 43.58 -10.87
C CYS A 109 13.34 43.14 -10.31
N GLY A 110 13.32 41.96 -9.69
CA GLY A 110 12.12 41.33 -9.17
C GLY A 110 11.49 40.34 -10.15
N VAL A 111 10.94 39.28 -9.57
CA VAL A 111 10.33 38.15 -10.30
C VAL A 111 8.97 37.83 -9.69
N LYS A 112 8.00 37.52 -10.55
CA LYS A 112 6.73 36.93 -10.15
C LYS A 112 6.65 35.52 -10.71
N LEU A 113 6.67 34.54 -9.82
CA LEU A 113 6.58 33.12 -10.15
C LEU A 113 5.18 32.62 -9.82
N THR A 114 4.52 32.02 -10.80
CA THR A 114 3.23 31.35 -10.60
C THR A 114 3.41 29.86 -10.80
N LEU A 115 3.11 29.07 -9.78
CA LEU A 115 3.20 27.61 -9.82
C LEU A 115 1.80 27.02 -9.58
N PRO A 116 1.44 25.89 -10.22
CA PRO A 116 0.23 25.18 -9.87
C PRO A 116 0.41 24.57 -8.47
N GLY A 117 -0.51 24.89 -7.57
CA GLY A 117 -0.58 24.33 -6.22
C GLY A 117 -0.89 22.83 -6.22
N ILE A 118 -0.77 22.21 -5.04
CA ILE A 118 -1.07 20.77 -4.87
C ILE A 118 -2.56 20.44 -5.09
N ASP A 119 -3.42 21.43 -4.89
CA ASP A 119 -4.87 21.43 -5.15
C ASP A 119 -5.22 21.88 -6.57
N GLY A 120 -4.22 22.25 -7.38
CA GLY A 120 -4.39 22.78 -8.73
C GLY A 120 -4.62 24.30 -8.80
N ALA A 121 -4.88 24.96 -7.67
CA ALA A 121 -5.03 26.41 -7.64
C ALA A 121 -3.65 27.09 -7.84
N PRO A 122 -3.57 28.18 -8.62
CA PRO A 122 -2.29 28.86 -8.86
C PRO A 122 -1.80 29.56 -7.60
N VAL A 123 -0.56 29.30 -7.21
CA VAL A 123 0.13 29.98 -6.11
C VAL A 123 1.16 30.93 -6.73
N SER A 124 1.02 32.22 -6.44
CA SER A 124 1.95 33.25 -6.91
C SER A 124 2.90 33.67 -5.79
N VAL A 125 4.19 33.70 -6.08
CA VAL A 125 5.24 34.22 -5.21
C VAL A 125 5.96 35.33 -5.95
N SER A 126 6.09 36.50 -5.33
CA SER A 126 6.84 37.62 -5.88
C SER A 126 7.99 38.00 -4.97
N PHE A 127 9.15 38.28 -5.57
CA PHE A 127 10.33 38.82 -4.91
C PHE A 127 10.69 40.12 -5.62
N GLY A 128 11.00 41.19 -4.88
CA GLY A 128 11.28 42.52 -5.39
C GLY A 128 11.57 43.50 -4.26
#